data_AF-A0A5P3AZR6-F1
#
_entry.id   AF-A0A5P3AZR6-F1
#
_cell.length_a   1.000
_cell.length_b   1.000
_cell.length_c   1.000
_cell.angle_alpha   90.00
_cell.angle_beta   90.00
_cell.angle_gamma   90.00
#
_symmetry.space_group_name_H-M   'P 1'
#
loop_
_entity.id
_entity.type
_entity.pdbx_description
1 polymer ?
#
loop_
_entity_poly.entity_id
_entity_poly.type
_entity_poly.pdbx_seq_one_letter_code
_entity_poly.pdbx_strand_id
1 'polypeptide(L)'
;MELNSINKTGTWSEAADRLNYNFSKTSTEIDKVKQNSVRNKGLFSTEEALHAAVPSPVVGDWAVVGDTIPGPIYQCTKRGVWSETGTTGGGGSVDLSGILKAEEIDDVTSIL
;
A
#
# COMPACT_ATOMS: atom_id res chain seq x y z
N MET A 1 19.53 12.38 0.83
CA MET A 1 19.02 13.61 1.49
C MET A 1 20.19 14.34 2.10
N GLU A 2 20.30 15.65 1.91
CA GLU A 2 21.30 16.49 2.59
C GLU A 2 20.64 17.42 3.61
N LEU A 3 21.19 17.46 4.82
CA LEU A 3 20.76 18.32 5.93
C LEU A 3 21.72 19.50 6.08
N ASN A 4 21.21 20.64 6.54
CA ASN A 4 22.05 21.79 6.86
C ASN A 4 22.88 21.51 8.12
N SER A 5 24.14 21.97 8.11
CA SER A 5 24.92 22.10 9.33
C SER A 5 24.30 23.15 10.26
N ILE A 6 24.28 22.85 11.55
CA ILE A 6 23.85 23.80 12.60
C ILE A 6 25.09 24.48 13.15
N ASN A 7 25.26 25.76 12.83
CA ASN A 7 26.42 26.53 13.23
C ASN A 7 26.29 26.96 14.70
N LYS A 8 27.42 26.93 15.43
CA LYS A 8 27.49 27.40 16.83
C LYS A 8 27.62 28.91 16.95
N THR A 9 27.79 29.60 15.83
CA THR A 9 27.94 31.04 15.70
C THR A 9 26.81 31.59 14.82
N GLY A 10 26.51 32.90 14.93
CA GLY A 10 25.40 33.54 14.22
C GLY A 10 24.21 33.84 15.13
N THR A 11 23.04 34.11 14.54
CA THR A 11 21.83 34.43 15.31
C THR A 11 20.99 33.18 15.61
N TRP A 12 20.24 33.22 16.71
CA TRP A 12 19.29 32.16 17.03
C TRP A 12 18.23 31.98 15.94
N SER A 13 17.79 33.07 15.29
CA SER A 13 16.82 33.00 14.19
C SER A 13 17.31 32.13 13.03
N GLU A 14 18.55 32.36 12.58
CA GLU A 14 19.14 31.57 11.49
C GLU A 14 19.33 30.10 11.88
N ALA A 15 19.69 29.82 13.13
CA ALA A 15 19.79 28.46 13.64
C ALA A 15 18.42 27.77 13.68
N ALA A 16 17.38 28.48 14.11
CA ALA A 16 16.01 27.98 14.14
C ALA A 16 15.48 27.66 12.73
N ASP A 17 15.73 28.53 11.74
CA ASP A 17 15.33 28.30 10.35
C ASP A 17 15.99 27.04 9.78
N ARG A 18 17.28 26.84 10.03
CA ARG A 18 18.01 25.63 9.60
C ARG A 18 17.48 24.37 10.27
N LEU A 19 17.16 24.43 11.56
CA LEU A 19 16.56 23.31 12.29
C LEU A 19 15.18 22.96 11.71
N ASN A 20 14.30 23.95 11.54
CA ASN A 20 12.96 23.76 10.97
C ASN A 20 13.03 23.13 9.57
N TYR A 21 13.93 23.62 8.74
CA TYR A 21 14.15 23.07 7.41
C TYR A 21 14.65 21.61 7.46
N ASN A 22 15.61 21.30 8.35
CA ASN A 22 16.08 19.93 8.54
C ASN A 22 14.95 19.00 9.02
N PHE A 23 14.14 19.43 9.99
CA PHE A 23 13.00 18.65 10.47
C PHE A 23 11.97 18.39 9.38
N SER A 24 11.66 19.37 8.54
CA SER A 24 10.77 19.21 7.39
C SER A 24 11.29 18.16 6.40
N LYS A 25 12.60 18.21 6.08
CA LYS A 25 13.26 17.19 5.24
C LYS A 25 13.19 15.81 5.86
N THR A 26 13.54 15.68 7.14
CA THR A 26 13.49 14.41 7.86
C THR A 26 12.07 13.84 7.89
N SER A 27 11.06 14.68 8.14
CA SER A 27 9.65 14.24 8.10
C SER A 27 9.27 13.68 6.73
N THR A 28 9.69 14.34 5.66
CA THR A 28 9.42 13.89 4.29
C THR A 28 10.05 12.53 4.01
N GLU A 29 11.30 12.30 4.42
CA GLU A 29 11.95 11.01 4.26
C GLU A 29 11.32 9.92 5.14
N ILE A 30 10.86 10.25 6.34
CA ILE A 30 10.10 9.33 7.20
C ILE A 30 8.81 8.89 6.49
N ASP A 31 8.09 9.80 5.85
CA ASP A 31 6.85 9.45 5.16
C ASP A 31 7.10 8.58 3.92
N LYS A 32 8.20 8.82 3.19
CA LYS A 32 8.65 7.92 2.11
C LYS A 32 8.96 6.52 2.64
N VAL A 33 9.64 6.41 3.78
CA VAL A 33 9.94 5.12 4.41
C VAL A 33 8.65 4.39 4.81
N LYS A 34 7.69 5.10 5.43
CA LYS A 34 6.38 4.52 5.77
C LYS A 34 5.66 4.01 4.53
N GLN A 35 5.58 4.80 3.46
CA GLN A 35 4.96 4.39 2.21
C GLN A 35 5.65 3.15 1.60
N ASN A 36 6.99 3.13 1.57
CA ASN A 36 7.75 1.98 1.07
C ASN A 36 7.60 0.73 1.94
N SER A 37 7.25 0.88 3.21
CA SER A 37 7.00 -0.25 4.11
C SER A 37 5.65 -0.94 3.87
N VAL A 38 4.72 -0.27 3.17
CA VAL A 38 3.45 -0.88 2.77
C VAL A 38 3.73 -1.99 1.76
N ARG A 39 3.34 -3.22 2.09
CA ARG A 39 3.57 -4.39 1.26
C ARG A 39 2.60 -4.52 0.08
N ASN A 40 1.37 -4.04 0.25
CA ASN A 40 0.42 -3.94 -0.86
C ASN A 40 0.85 -2.81 -1.80
N LYS A 41 1.12 -3.13 -3.07
CA LYS A 41 1.51 -2.17 -4.11
C LYS A 41 0.35 -1.70 -4.98
N GLY A 42 -0.83 -2.25 -4.79
CA GLY A 42 -2.06 -1.85 -5.47
C GLY A 42 -2.46 -2.74 -6.64
N LEU A 43 -3.30 -2.20 -7.51
CA LEU A 43 -3.81 -2.83 -8.73
C LEU A 43 -3.09 -2.24 -9.95
N PHE A 44 -2.57 -3.10 -10.81
CA PHE A 44 -1.93 -2.72 -12.07
C PHE A 44 -2.64 -3.40 -13.24
N SER A 45 -2.84 -2.71 -14.35
CA SER A 45 -3.53 -3.28 -15.51
C SER A 45 -2.74 -4.40 -16.19
N THR A 46 -1.40 -4.35 -16.14
CA THR A 46 -0.52 -5.37 -16.72
C THR A 46 0.70 -5.64 -15.84
N GLU A 47 1.36 -6.79 -16.07
CA GLU A 47 2.59 -7.16 -15.37
C GLU A 47 3.72 -6.17 -15.68
N GLU A 48 3.82 -5.68 -16.91
CA GLU A 48 4.83 -4.69 -17.30
C GLU A 48 4.66 -3.39 -16.53
N ALA A 49 3.41 -2.97 -16.27
CA ALA A 49 3.12 -1.78 -15.47
C ALA A 49 3.55 -1.97 -14.01
N LEU A 50 3.33 -3.16 -13.43
CA LEU A 50 3.81 -3.52 -12.10
C LEU A 50 5.35 -3.48 -12.04
N HIS A 51 6.03 -4.08 -13.01
CA HIS A 51 7.49 -4.09 -13.07
C HIS A 51 8.09 -2.71 -13.29
N ALA A 52 7.46 -1.85 -14.09
CA ALA A 52 7.89 -0.48 -14.30
C ALA A 52 7.73 0.39 -13.04
N ALA A 53 6.61 0.22 -12.32
CA ALA A 53 6.34 0.98 -11.10
C ALA A 53 7.17 0.50 -9.90
N VAL A 54 7.39 -0.81 -9.79
CA VAL A 54 8.15 -1.43 -8.69
C VAL A 54 9.20 -2.40 -9.27
N PRO A 55 10.32 -1.88 -9.81
CA PRO A 55 11.33 -2.69 -10.50
C PRO A 55 12.21 -3.53 -9.54
N SER A 56 12.12 -3.28 -8.24
CA SER A 56 12.93 -3.97 -7.22
C SER A 56 12.08 -4.26 -5.99
N PRO A 57 11.09 -5.16 -6.10
CA PRO A 57 10.23 -5.50 -4.96
C PRO A 57 11.04 -6.17 -3.85
N VAL A 58 10.54 -6.07 -2.63
CA VAL A 58 11.11 -6.76 -1.47
C VAL A 58 10.19 -7.89 -1.00
N VAL A 59 10.76 -8.87 -0.31
CA VAL A 59 10.02 -10.04 0.14
C VAL A 59 8.79 -9.63 0.96
N GLY A 60 7.64 -10.18 0.58
CA GLY A 60 6.34 -9.88 1.17
C GLY A 60 5.55 -8.79 0.43
N ASP A 61 6.16 -8.03 -0.47
CA ASP A 61 5.42 -7.15 -1.36
C ASP A 61 4.44 -7.96 -2.23
N TRP A 62 3.24 -7.44 -2.45
CA TRP A 62 2.20 -8.07 -3.25
C TRP A 62 1.37 -7.03 -4.01
N ALA A 63 0.82 -7.43 -5.16
CA ALA A 63 -0.02 -6.61 -6.01
C ALA A 63 -1.08 -7.46 -6.71
N VAL A 64 -2.15 -6.83 -7.19
CA VAL A 64 -3.12 -7.45 -8.10
C VAL A 64 -2.81 -6.97 -9.52
N VAL A 65 -2.80 -7.88 -10.49
CA VAL A 65 -2.52 -7.57 -11.90
C VAL A 65 -3.72 -7.97 -12.76
N GLY A 66 -4.20 -7.05 -13.59
CA GLY A 66 -5.34 -7.20 -14.49
C GLY A 66 -6.37 -6.08 -14.34
N ASP A 67 -7.44 -6.17 -15.12
CA ASP A 67 -8.47 -5.12 -15.21
C ASP A 67 -9.67 -5.32 -14.27
N THR A 68 -9.68 -6.41 -13.50
CA THR A 68 -10.81 -6.79 -12.62
C THR A 68 -10.38 -7.16 -11.21
N ILE A 69 -11.32 -6.99 -10.27
CA ILE A 69 -11.21 -7.52 -8.91
C ILE A 69 -12.37 -8.51 -8.69
N PRO A 70 -12.12 -9.74 -8.20
CA PRO A 70 -10.80 -10.30 -7.89
C PRO A 70 -9.95 -10.54 -9.14
N GLY A 71 -8.64 -10.38 -9.01
CA GLY A 71 -7.67 -10.55 -10.11
C GLY A 71 -6.42 -11.32 -9.66
N PRO A 72 -5.59 -11.81 -10.60
CA PRO A 72 -4.33 -12.48 -10.32
C PRO A 72 -3.45 -11.74 -9.32
N ILE A 73 -2.94 -12.46 -8.30
CA ILE A 73 -2.01 -11.90 -7.33
C ILE A 73 -0.58 -12.19 -7.77
N TYR A 74 0.25 -11.15 -7.72
CA TYR A 74 1.70 -11.26 -7.83
C TYR A 74 2.32 -10.97 -6.47
N GLN A 75 3.31 -11.78 -6.09
CA GLN A 75 4.02 -11.65 -4.83
C GLN A 75 5.53 -11.75 -5.04
N CYS A 76 6.28 -10.97 -4.27
CA CYS A 76 7.72 -11.11 -4.17
C CYS A 76 8.07 -12.09 -3.05
N THR A 77 8.46 -13.31 -3.40
CA THR A 77 9.02 -14.31 -2.47
C THR A 77 10.55 -14.29 -2.44
N LYS A 78 11.16 -13.84 -3.54
CA LYS A 78 12.60 -13.61 -3.70
C LYS A 78 12.83 -12.15 -4.06
N ARG A 79 13.67 -11.46 -3.30
CA ARG A 79 13.97 -10.03 -3.49
C ARG A 79 14.27 -9.71 -4.97
N GLY A 80 13.61 -8.68 -5.49
CA GLY A 80 13.77 -8.19 -6.85
C GLY A 80 12.93 -8.93 -7.90
N VAL A 81 12.13 -9.94 -7.50
CA VAL A 81 11.38 -10.77 -8.43
C VAL A 81 9.90 -10.78 -8.06
N TRP A 82 9.05 -10.37 -8.99
CA TRP A 82 7.62 -10.64 -8.93
C TRP A 82 7.34 -12.05 -9.44
N SER A 83 6.39 -12.74 -8.81
CA SER A 83 5.96 -14.06 -9.24
C SER A 83 4.45 -14.16 -9.07
N GLU A 84 3.76 -14.65 -10.10
CA GLU A 84 2.35 -14.96 -10.02
C GLU A 84 2.13 -16.07 -8.98
N THR A 85 1.13 -15.91 -8.12
CA THR A 85 0.83 -16.87 -7.04
C THR A 85 -0.04 -18.03 -7.50
N GLY A 86 -0.68 -17.91 -8.66
CA GLY A 86 -1.74 -18.83 -9.12
C GLY A 86 -3.08 -18.64 -8.39
N THR A 87 -3.23 -17.58 -7.59
CA THR A 87 -4.45 -17.25 -6.86
C THR A 87 -4.96 -15.86 -7.23
N THR A 88 -6.24 -15.59 -6.95
CA THR A 88 -6.84 -14.27 -7.16
C THR A 88 -7.16 -13.57 -5.85
N GLY A 89 -7.21 -12.24 -5.85
CA GLY A 89 -7.50 -11.44 -4.67
C GLY A 89 -7.90 -10.00 -4.98
N GLY A 90 -7.95 -9.18 -3.93
CA GLY A 90 -8.41 -7.79 -3.98
C GLY A 90 -9.90 -7.60 -3.74
N GLY A 91 -10.69 -8.69 -3.73
CA GLY A 91 -12.12 -8.68 -3.42
C GLY A 91 -12.43 -9.09 -1.98
N GLY A 92 -13.60 -8.70 -1.49
CA GLY A 92 -14.21 -9.29 -0.29
C GLY A 92 -15.23 -10.34 -0.68
N SER A 93 -15.33 -11.41 0.08
CA SER A 93 -16.46 -12.35 -0.01
C SER A 93 -17.35 -12.14 1.20
N VAL A 94 -18.66 -12.14 0.99
CA VAL A 94 -19.66 -12.18 2.06
C VAL A 94 -20.37 -13.52 1.92
N ASP A 95 -20.32 -14.31 3.00
CA ASP A 95 -21.07 -15.55 3.07
C ASP A 95 -22.55 -15.22 3.36
N LEU A 96 -23.42 -15.56 2.42
CA LEU A 96 -24.87 -15.35 2.52
C LEU A 96 -25.61 -16.64 2.91
N SER A 97 -24.90 -17.74 3.22
CA SER A 97 -25.50 -19.05 3.51
C SER A 97 -26.45 -19.06 4.72
N GLY A 98 -26.32 -18.08 5.62
CA GLY A 98 -27.20 -17.88 6.78
C GLY A 98 -28.25 -16.78 6.63
N ILE A 99 -28.41 -16.19 5.43
CA ILE A 99 -29.40 -15.13 5.18
C ILE A 99 -30.62 -15.74 4.48
N LEU A 100 -31.82 -15.45 4.99
CA LEU A 100 -33.08 -15.81 4.34
C LEU A 100 -33.12 -15.22 2.93
N LYS A 101 -33.41 -16.07 1.94
CA LYS A 101 -33.68 -15.59 0.58
C LYS A 101 -35.05 -14.92 0.53
N ALA A 102 -35.26 -14.07 -0.47
CA ALA A 102 -36.54 -13.36 -0.62
C ALA A 102 -37.73 -14.33 -0.71
N GLU A 103 -37.52 -15.52 -1.26
CA GLU A 103 -38.53 -16.58 -1.37
C GLU A 103 -38.82 -17.30 -0.05
N GLU A 104 -37.95 -17.16 0.95
CA GLU A 104 -38.08 -17.76 2.29
C GLU A 104 -38.69 -16.79 3.32
N ILE A 105 -38.89 -15.52 2.93
CA ILE A 105 -39.58 -14.51 3.75
C ILE A 105 -41.07 -14.56 3.40
N ASP A 106 -41.82 -15.43 4.07
CA ASP A 106 -43.28 -15.52 3.94
C ASP A 106 -44.04 -14.70 5.00
N ASP A 107 -43.36 -14.29 6.08
CA ASP A 107 -43.87 -13.42 7.13
C ASP A 107 -42.81 -12.38 7.53
N VAL A 108 -43.22 -11.12 7.69
CA VAL A 108 -42.36 -10.00 8.13
C VAL A 108 -41.83 -10.23 9.56
N THR A 109 -42.48 -11.07 10.37
CA THR A 109 -41.95 -11.44 11.70
C THR A 109 -40.70 -12.34 11.63
N SER A 110 -40.41 -12.98 10.49
CA SER A 110 -39.24 -13.84 10.31
C SER A 110 -37.90 -13.09 10.20
N ILE A 111 -37.95 -11.76 10.08
CA ILE A 111 -36.81 -10.87 9.85
C ILE A 111 -36.66 -9.78 10.94
N LEU A 112 -37.45 -9.85 12.02
CA LEU A 112 -37.44 -8.90 13.16
C LEU A 112 -36.96 -9.54 14.47
#